data_AF-A0A2W7M958-F1
#
_entry.id   AF-A0A2W7M958-F1
#
_cell.length_a   1.000
_cell.length_b   1.000
_cell.length_c   1.000
_cell.angle_alpha   90.00
_cell.angle_beta   90.00
_cell.angle_gamma   90.00
#
_symmetry.space_group_name_H-M   'P 1'
#
loop_
_entity.id
_entity.type
_entity.pdbx_description
1 polymer ?
#
loop_
_entity_poly.entity_id
_entity_poly.type
_entity_poly.pdbx_seq_one_letter_code
_entity_poly.pdbx_strand_id
1 'polypeptide(L)'
;MIRIKFLGFSLTAVFNFLFGYLFQYIFVLFVVLYLYIVEALGWNVDPTLEKGLLIPFFIATMVASLIYFSTIIFTNIFLWKKTQLKKSYFLVIIIVIFSLGVLSNGERIGILFS
;
A
#
# COMPACT_ATOMS: atom_id res chain seq x y z
N MET A 1 29.54 10.97 9.46
CA MET A 1 28.16 11.51 9.53
C MET A 1 27.45 11.52 8.17
N ILE A 2 28.10 11.93 7.07
CA ILE A 2 27.50 12.00 5.71
C ILE A 2 27.06 10.62 5.18
N ARG A 3 27.86 9.57 5.36
CA ARG A 3 27.53 8.20 4.90
C ARG A 3 26.24 7.62 5.51
N ILE A 4 25.96 7.94 6.78
CA ILE A 4 24.77 7.43 7.49
C ILE A 4 23.49 8.09 6.95
N LYS A 5 23.57 9.38 6.60
CA LYS A 5 22.45 10.12 6.01
C LYS A 5 22.12 9.62 4.60
N PHE A 6 23.16 9.34 3.80
CA PHE A 6 22.98 8.80 2.45
C PHE A 6 22.38 7.39 2.48
N LEU A 7 22.89 6.49 3.33
CA LEU A 7 22.34 5.15 3.50
C LEU A 7 20.88 5.17 3.95
N GLY A 8 20.54 6.03 4.92
CA GLY A 8 19.16 6.19 5.39
C GLY A 8 18.23 6.68 4.30
N PHE A 9 18.69 7.60 3.44
CA PHE A 9 17.91 8.08 2.30
C PHE A 9 17.66 6.97 1.26
N SER A 10 18.70 6.21 0.87
CA SER A 10 18.55 5.10 -0.08
C SER A 10 17.59 4.03 0.45
N LEU A 11 17.65 3.72 1.74
CA LEU A 11 16.72 2.79 2.38
C LEU A 11 15.28 3.33 2.37
N THR A 12 15.07 4.62 2.68
CA THR A 12 13.74 5.25 2.55
C THR A 12 13.25 5.15 1.12
N ALA A 13 14.12 5.37 0.14
CA ALA A 13 13.75 5.33 -1.26
C ALA A 13 13.31 3.94 -1.71
N VAL A 14 14.16 2.93 -1.51
CA VAL A 14 13.84 1.54 -1.89
C VAL A 14 12.60 1.04 -1.16
N PHE A 15 12.50 1.30 0.14
CA PHE A 15 11.39 0.82 0.95
C PHE A 15 10.05 1.46 0.55
N ASN A 16 9.97 2.79 0.43
CA ASN A 16 8.71 3.45 0.05
C ASN A 16 8.33 3.17 -1.40
N PHE A 17 9.31 2.98 -2.29
CA PHE A 17 9.03 2.58 -3.66
C PHE A 17 8.40 1.18 -3.70
N LEU A 18 8.99 0.20 -3.01
CA LEU A 18 8.44 -1.17 -2.93
C LEU A 18 7.05 -1.20 -2.29
N PHE A 19 6.83 -0.46 -1.20
CA PHE A 19 5.51 -0.37 -0.59
C PHE A 19 4.52 0.34 -1.52
N GLY A 20 4.91 1.44 -2.17
CA GLY A 20 4.10 2.07 -3.21
C GLY A 20 3.69 1.09 -4.30
N TYR A 21 4.62 0.27 -4.80
CA TYR A 21 4.33 -0.79 -5.76
C TYR A 21 3.32 -1.81 -5.21
N LEU A 22 3.48 -2.23 -3.95
CA LEU A 22 2.60 -3.22 -3.31
C LEU A 22 1.22 -2.66 -2.92
N PHE A 23 1.07 -1.34 -2.81
CA PHE A 23 -0.18 -0.68 -2.41
C PHE A 23 -1.37 -1.12 -3.27
N GLN A 24 -1.14 -1.38 -4.55
CA GLN A 24 -2.20 -1.75 -5.47
C GLN A 24 -2.86 -3.09 -5.10
N TYR A 25 -2.13 -4.05 -4.54
CA TYR A 25 -2.71 -5.31 -4.07
C TYR A 25 -3.62 -5.10 -2.86
N ILE A 26 -3.21 -4.21 -1.93
CA ILE A 26 -4.06 -3.80 -0.81
C ILE A 26 -5.32 -3.11 -1.34
N PHE A 27 -5.17 -2.22 -2.33
CA PHE A 27 -6.30 -1.56 -2.96
C PHE A 27 -7.28 -2.55 -3.61
N VAL A 28 -6.79 -3.55 -4.34
CA VAL A 28 -7.62 -4.61 -4.93
C VAL A 28 -8.37 -5.38 -3.86
N LEU A 29 -7.75 -5.72 -2.73
CA LEU A 29 -8.45 -6.37 -1.62
C LEU A 29 -9.60 -5.52 -1.09
N PHE A 30 -9.44 -4.21 -0.97
CA PHE A 30 -10.52 -3.30 -0.60
C PHE A 30 -11.63 -3.24 -1.64
N VAL A 31 -11.29 -3.24 -2.94
CA VAL A 31 -12.29 -3.28 -4.02
C VAL A 31 -13.10 -4.57 -3.97
N VAL A 32 -12.45 -5.72 -3.82
CA VAL A 32 -13.14 -7.02 -3.71
C VAL A 32 -13.99 -7.09 -2.45
N LEU A 33 -13.48 -6.62 -1.31
CA LEU A 33 -14.27 -6.53 -0.08
C LEU A 33 -15.51 -5.63 -0.25
N TYR A 34 -15.36 -4.50 -0.95
CA TYR A 34 -16.49 -3.62 -1.26
C TYR A 34 -17.55 -4.34 -2.09
N LEU A 35 -17.16 -5.12 -3.11
CA LEU A 35 -18.10 -5.93 -3.89
C LEU A 35 -18.89 -6.91 -3.01
N TYR A 36 -18.22 -7.62 -2.10
CA TYR A 36 -18.90 -8.51 -1.15
C TYR A 36 -19.86 -7.78 -0.20
N ILE A 37 -19.51 -6.57 0.25
CA ILE A 37 -20.40 -5.76 1.10
C ILE A 37 -21.66 -5.37 0.33
N VAL A 38 -21.50 -4.94 -0.92
CA VAL A 38 -22.61 -4.52 -1.77
C VAL A 38 -23.53 -5.72 -2.09
N GLU A 39 -22.96 -6.89 -2.37
CA GLU A 39 -23.73 -8.11 -2.56
C GLU A 39 -24.52 -8.51 -1.30
N ALA A 40 -23.92 -8.38 -0.12
CA ALA A 40 -24.59 -8.64 1.15
C ALA A 40 -25.73 -7.66 1.46
N LEU A 41 -25.72 -6.45 0.88
CA LEU A 41 -26.82 -5.48 0.92
C LEU A 41 -27.95 -5.80 -0.08
N GLY A 42 -27.81 -6.87 -0.87
CA GLY A 42 -28.81 -7.34 -1.83
C GLY A 42 -28.66 -6.78 -3.24
N TRP A 43 -27.56 -6.07 -3.54
CA TRP A 43 -27.25 -5.62 -4.89
C TRP A 43 -26.41 -6.68 -5.60
N ASN A 44 -26.98 -7.32 -6.62
CA ASN A 44 -26.25 -8.31 -7.41
C ASN A 44 -25.38 -7.61 -8.46
N VAL A 45 -24.15 -7.25 -8.06
CA VAL A 45 -23.20 -6.48 -8.89
C VAL A 45 -22.31 -7.38 -9.74
N ASP A 46 -21.96 -8.56 -9.23
CA ASP A 46 -21.10 -9.51 -9.94
C ASP A 46 -21.56 -10.96 -9.67
N PRO A 47 -22.01 -11.70 -10.70
CA PRO A 47 -22.47 -13.08 -10.54
C PRO A 47 -21.35 -14.09 -10.28
N THR A 48 -20.07 -13.68 -10.35
CA THR A 48 -18.90 -14.55 -10.12
C THR A 48 -18.46 -14.61 -8.65
N LEU A 49 -19.04 -13.78 -7.78
CA LEU A 49 -18.74 -13.79 -6.35
C LEU A 49 -19.28 -15.04 -5.67
N GLU A 50 -18.42 -15.71 -4.89
CA GLU A 50 -18.82 -16.87 -4.11
C GLU A 50 -19.53 -16.43 -2.82
N LYS A 51 -20.75 -16.93 -2.62
CA LYS A 51 -21.53 -16.63 -1.42
C LYS A 51 -20.83 -17.12 -0.16
N GLY A 52 -20.89 -16.32 0.90
CA GLY A 52 -20.34 -16.66 2.22
C GLY A 52 -18.86 -16.30 2.42
N LEU A 53 -18.19 -15.73 1.40
CA LEU A 53 -16.79 -15.31 1.51
C LEU A 53 -16.58 -13.90 2.09
N LEU A 54 -17.66 -13.14 2.36
CA LEU A 54 -17.57 -11.79 2.95
C LEU A 54 -16.72 -11.76 4.22
N ILE A 55 -17.01 -12.63 5.19
CA ILE A 55 -16.31 -12.64 6.49
C ILE A 55 -14.82 -13.01 6.31
N PRO A 56 -14.47 -14.10 5.60
CA PRO A 56 -13.07 -14.39 5.27
C PRO A 56 -12.33 -13.23 4.59
N PHE A 57 -12.92 -12.61 3.57
CA PHE A 57 -12.30 -11.47 2.87
C PHE A 57 -12.17 -10.24 3.75
N PHE A 58 -13.15 -9.98 4.62
CA PHE A 58 -13.09 -8.89 5.59
C PHE A 58 -11.88 -9.08 6.54
N ILE A 59 -11.76 -10.27 7.14
CA ILE A 59 -10.65 -10.58 8.05
C ILE A 59 -9.31 -10.50 7.29
N ALA A 60 -9.22 -11.10 6.10
CA ALA A 60 -8.00 -11.07 5.28
C ALA A 60 -7.60 -9.63 4.94
N THR A 61 -8.54 -8.79 4.52
CA THR A 61 -8.28 -7.38 4.18
C THR A 61 -7.83 -6.60 5.40
N MET A 62 -8.46 -6.80 6.56
CA MET A 62 -8.06 -6.14 7.81
C MET A 62 -6.65 -6.55 8.25
N VAL A 63 -6.33 -7.85 8.24
CA VAL A 63 -5.01 -8.36 8.63
C VAL A 63 -3.94 -7.88 7.66
N ALA A 64 -4.17 -7.98 6.35
CA ALA A 64 -3.24 -7.51 5.33
C ALA A 64 -2.98 -6.00 5.45
N SER A 65 -4.03 -5.22 5.64
CA SER A 65 -3.93 -3.77 5.84
C SER A 65 -3.18 -3.42 7.12
N LEU A 66 -3.47 -4.11 8.23
CA LEU A 66 -2.81 -3.87 9.50
C LEU A 66 -1.31 -4.12 9.40
N ILE A 67 -0.91 -5.25 8.81
CA ILE A 67 0.51 -5.57 8.59
C ILE A 67 1.15 -4.53 7.68
N TYR A 68 0.53 -4.26 6.53
CA TYR A 68 1.06 -3.32 5.54
C TYR A 68 1.26 -1.91 6.11
N PHE A 69 0.22 -1.32 6.71
CA PHE A 69 0.27 0.05 7.25
C PHE A 69 1.15 0.15 8.49
N SER A 70 1.18 -0.88 9.35
CA SER A 70 2.08 -0.87 10.51
C SER A 70 3.53 -0.88 10.06
N THR A 71 3.90 -1.76 9.13
CA THR A 71 5.27 -1.88 8.64
C THR A 71 5.75 -0.60 7.95
N ILE A 72 4.91 0.05 7.15
CA ILE A 72 5.29 1.30 6.48
C ILE A 72 5.45 2.45 7.49
N ILE A 73 4.56 2.57 8.48
CA ILE A 73 4.60 3.63 9.49
C ILE A 73 5.84 3.47 10.38
N PHE A 74 6.07 2.28 10.96
CA PHE A 74 7.19 2.06 11.87
C PHE A 74 8.54 2.22 11.17
N THR A 75 8.68 1.70 9.95
CA THR A 75 9.93 1.85 9.18
C THR A 75 10.21 3.31 8.84
N ASN A 76 9.20 4.07 8.40
CA ASN A 76 9.38 5.48 8.09
C ASN A 76 9.69 6.32 9.34
N ILE A 77 9.07 6.04 10.49
CA ILE A 77 9.42 6.69 11.75
C ILE A 77 10.87 6.40 12.14
N PHE A 78 11.31 5.16 12.00
CA PHE A 78 12.69 4.75 12.29
C PHE A 78 13.69 5.48 11.38
N LEU A 79 13.45 5.48 10.06
CA LEU A 79 14.32 6.13 9.07
C LEU A 79 14.33 7.65 9.20
N TRP A 80 13.21 8.27 9.55
CA TRP A 80 13.14 9.70 9.84
C TRP A 80 14.06 10.09 11.00
N LYS A 81 13.98 9.35 12.12
CA LYS A 81 14.84 9.57 13.30
C LYS A 81 16.33 9.39 12.96
N LYS A 82 16.67 8.46 12.07
CA LYS A 82 18.06 8.19 11.64
C LYS A 82 18.62 9.23 10.67
N THR A 83 17.80 9.76 9.76
CA THR A 83 18.24 10.74 8.75
C THR A 83 18.33 12.17 9.29
N GLN A 84 17.64 12.47 10.40
CA GLN A 84 17.56 13.81 11.02
C GLN A 84 17.11 14.90 10.04
N LEU A 85 16.28 14.54 9.05
CA LEU A 85 15.67 15.50 8.14
C LEU A 85 14.50 16.22 8.80
N LYS A 86 14.22 17.45 8.36
CA LYS A 86 12.96 18.12 8.75
C LYS A 86 11.78 17.25 8.34
N LYS A 87 10.81 17.09 9.24
CA LYS A 87 9.64 16.21 9.05
C LYS A 87 8.89 16.50 7.75
N SER A 88 8.73 17.77 7.39
CA SER A 88 8.08 18.19 6.14
C SER A 88 8.79 17.64 4.90
N TYR A 89 10.11 17.83 4.81
CA TYR A 89 10.90 17.30 3.69
C TYR A 89 10.88 15.78 3.64
N PHE A 90 10.94 15.11 4.79
CA PHE A 90 10.86 13.66 4.86
C PHE A 90 9.51 13.13 4.36
N LEU A 91 8.41 13.78 4.72
CA LEU A 91 7.07 13.44 4.23
C LEU A 91 6.95 13.64 2.71
N VAL A 92 7.48 14.75 2.17
CA VAL A 92 7.49 14.98 0.72
C VAL A 92 8.27 13.89 0.00
N ILE A 93 9.44 13.49 0.52
CA ILE A 93 10.24 12.39 -0.05
C ILE A 93 9.45 11.08 -0.05
N ILE A 94 8.80 10.74 1.07
CA ILE A 94 7.94 9.55 1.15
C ILE A 94 6.86 9.60 0.09
N ILE A 95 6.10 10.69 0.00
CA ILE A 95 4.97 10.83 -0.92
C ILE A 95 5.45 10.67 -2.36
N VAL A 96 6.49 11.40 -2.77
CA VAL A 96 7.02 11.34 -4.14
C VAL A 96 7.45 9.92 -4.50
N ILE A 97 8.24 9.28 -3.65
CA ILE A 97 8.79 7.95 -3.93
C ILE A 97 7.70 6.87 -3.89
N PHE A 98 6.77 6.98 -2.93
CA PHE A 98 5.63 6.09 -2.85
C PHE A 98 4.75 6.19 -4.09
N SER A 99 4.43 7.42 -4.54
CA SER A 99 3.67 7.66 -5.77
C SER A 99 4.37 7.08 -7.00
N LEU A 100 5.70 7.20 -7.10
CA LEU A 100 6.45 6.55 -8.19
C LEU A 100 6.30 5.02 -8.17
N GLY A 101 6.35 4.42 -6.97
CA GLY A 101 6.07 3.00 -6.78
C GLY A 101 4.68 2.59 -7.28
N VAL A 102 3.64 3.33 -6.86
CA VAL A 102 2.25 3.10 -7.28
C VAL A 102 2.12 3.18 -8.81
N LEU A 103 2.65 4.23 -9.43
CA LEU A 103 2.56 4.44 -10.87
C LEU A 103 3.25 3.32 -11.66
N SER A 104 4.42 2.85 -11.21
CA SER A 104 5.15 1.77 -11.88
C SER A 104 4.41 0.43 -11.92
N ASN A 105 3.51 0.16 -10.96
CA ASN A 105 2.65 -1.02 -11.00
C ASN A 105 1.36 -0.75 -11.80
N GLY A 106 0.85 0.48 -11.74
CA GLY A 106 -0.35 0.89 -12.46
C GLY A 106 -0.29 0.63 -13.97
N GLU A 107 0.88 0.86 -14.59
CA GLU A 107 1.09 0.59 -16.02
C GLU A 107 0.96 -0.90 -16.38
N ARG A 108 1.37 -1.82 -15.48
CA ARG A 108 1.26 -3.27 -15.74
C ARG A 108 -0.16 -3.79 -15.63
N ILE A 109 -0.95 -3.21 -14.73
CA ILE A 109 -2.35 -3.62 -14.56
C ILE A 109 -3.22 -3.08 -15.69
N GLY A 110 -2.92 -1.90 -16.24
CA GLY A 110 -3.55 -1.41 -17.46
C GLY A 110 -3.40 -2.36 -18.66
N ILE A 111 -2.28 -3.08 -18.75
CA ILE A 111 -2.01 -4.09 -19.80
C ILE A 111 -2.76 -5.40 -19.53
N LEU A 112 -3.06 -5.73 -18.27
CA LEU A 112 -3.82 -6.95 -17.92
C LEU A 112 -5.33 -6.82 -18.17
N PHE A 113 -5.83 -5.59 -18.30
CA PHE A 113 -7.24 -5.28 -18.56
C PHE A 113 -7.51 -4.74 -19.98
N SER A 114 -6.49 -4.66 -20.84
CA SER A 114 -6.60 -4.32 -22.28
C SER A 114 -6.53 -5.56 -23.14
#